data_AF-A0A7C5D4U1-F1
#
_entry.id   AF-A0A7C5D4U1-F1
#
_cell.length_a   1.000
_cell.length_b   1.000
_cell.length_c   1.000
_cell.angle_alpha   90.00
_cell.angle_beta   90.00
_cell.angle_gamma   90.00
#
_symmetry.space_group_name_H-M   'P 1'
#
loop_
_entity.id
_entity.type
_entity.pdbx_description
1 polymer ?
#
loop_
_entity_poly.entity_id
_entity_poly.type
_entity_poly.pdbx_seq_one_letter_code
_entity_poly.pdbx_strand_id
1 'polypeptide(L)'
;MNKIVKYTLFSVIAISVIGGCSRRSGGLSTPCQPGMYCYKKINFGASKGKSFEQGVRDGCKTGEGVFTKDYYSSGRDKNYQDGWILGHSKCKQQLPNEGTAQDEIHSRKRAEYQIQQMRLQQESDTSKEENIVDAIMDNNQDTTTQDFEY
;
A
#
# COMPACT_ATOMS: atom_id res chain seq x y z
N MET A 1 47.64 20.23 -53.94
CA MET A 1 46.36 20.92 -53.63
C MET A 1 45.66 20.12 -52.54
N ASN A 2 45.72 20.61 -51.31
CA ASN A 2 45.37 19.88 -50.10
C ASN A 2 43.85 19.93 -49.83
N LYS A 3 43.29 18.76 -49.52
CA LYS A 3 41.89 18.56 -49.15
C LYS A 3 41.70 18.95 -47.68
N ILE A 4 40.78 19.86 -47.39
CA ILE A 4 40.32 20.11 -46.02
C ILE A 4 38.83 19.77 -45.96
N VAL A 5 38.59 18.58 -45.44
CA VAL A 5 37.28 18.04 -45.05
C VAL A 5 36.88 18.73 -43.75
N LYS A 6 35.69 19.36 -43.71
CA LYS A 6 35.11 19.92 -42.48
C LYS A 6 33.96 19.01 -42.02
N TYR A 7 34.28 18.07 -41.12
CA TYR A 7 33.30 17.42 -40.25
C TYR A 7 33.44 18.03 -38.85
N THR A 8 32.34 18.52 -38.29
CA THR A 8 32.08 18.87 -36.87
C THR A 8 30.76 19.67 -36.91
N LEU A 9 29.69 19.40 -36.17
CA LEU A 9 29.58 18.91 -34.81
C LEU A 9 28.23 18.18 -34.63
N PHE A 10 28.30 17.02 -33.98
CA PHE A 10 27.18 16.35 -33.35
C PHE A 10 26.82 17.03 -32.00
N SER A 11 25.54 16.89 -31.64
CA SER A 11 25.01 16.81 -30.26
C SER A 11 24.76 18.10 -29.48
N VAL A 12 23.49 18.50 -29.44
CA VAL A 12 22.86 18.97 -28.18
C VAL A 12 21.50 18.26 -28.05
N ILE A 13 21.52 17.09 -27.42
CA ILE A 13 20.33 16.53 -26.77
C ILE A 13 20.43 16.95 -25.31
N ALA A 14 19.59 17.90 -24.90
CA ALA A 14 19.34 18.18 -23.49
C ALA A 14 17.85 17.99 -23.22
N ILE A 15 17.53 16.77 -22.78
CA ILE A 15 16.23 16.31 -22.33
C ILE A 15 15.82 17.17 -21.14
N SER A 16 14.72 17.91 -21.26
CA SER A 16 14.05 18.55 -20.13
C SER A 16 12.55 18.45 -20.32
N VAL A 17 12.02 17.25 -20.08
CA VAL A 17 10.61 17.06 -19.79
C VAL A 17 10.49 16.22 -18.53
N ILE A 18 10.90 16.81 -17.40
CA ILE A 18 10.47 16.33 -16.08
C ILE A 18 9.00 16.75 -15.95
N GLY A 19 8.12 16.04 -16.67
CA GLY A 19 6.69 16.08 -16.46
C GLY A 19 6.40 15.36 -15.15
N GLY A 20 6.51 16.08 -14.03
CA GLY A 20 6.05 15.59 -12.74
C GLY A 20 4.58 15.24 -12.81
N CYS A 21 4.25 13.95 -12.73
CA CYS A 21 2.87 13.51 -12.55
C CYS A 21 2.39 14.03 -11.20
N SER A 22 1.65 15.15 -11.21
CA SER A 22 0.92 15.62 -10.03
C SER A 22 -0.01 14.50 -9.60
N ARG A 23 0.22 13.95 -8.39
CA ARG A 23 -0.69 13.00 -7.77
C ARG A 23 -2.07 13.66 -7.76
N ARG A 24 -3.03 13.11 -8.51
CA ARG A 24 -4.42 13.58 -8.47
C ARG A 24 -4.88 13.44 -7.03
N SER A 25 -4.98 14.57 -6.34
CA SER A 25 -5.61 14.69 -5.03
C SER A 25 -6.94 13.94 -5.11
N GLY A 26 -7.11 12.96 -4.22
CA GLY A 26 -8.30 12.11 -4.16
C GLY A 26 -9.54 12.97 -4.31
N GLY A 27 -10.33 12.67 -5.34
CA GLY A 27 -11.43 13.51 -5.80
C GLY A 27 -12.33 13.84 -4.63
N LEU A 28 -12.34 15.12 -4.24
CA LEU A 28 -13.29 15.66 -3.29
C LEU A 28 -14.67 15.33 -3.86
N SER A 29 -15.38 14.37 -3.26
CA SER A 29 -16.71 13.96 -3.69
C SER A 29 -17.59 15.20 -3.63
N THR A 30 -17.90 15.77 -4.80
CA THR A 30 -18.83 16.89 -4.88
C THR A 30 -20.10 16.48 -4.14
N PRO A 31 -20.61 17.32 -3.23
CA PRO A 31 -21.79 16.97 -2.46
C PRO A 31 -22.96 16.63 -3.38
N CYS A 32 -23.85 15.76 -2.90
CA CYS A 32 -25.06 15.42 -3.62
C CYS A 32 -25.97 16.65 -3.71
N GLN A 33 -26.13 17.17 -4.92
CA GLN A 33 -26.97 18.33 -5.20
C GLN A 33 -28.31 17.89 -5.83
N PRO A 34 -29.39 18.66 -5.64
CA PRO A 34 -30.66 18.44 -6.35
C PRO A 34 -30.44 18.37 -7.87
N GLY A 35 -31.10 17.42 -8.55
CA GLY A 35 -30.98 17.20 -10.00
C GLY A 35 -29.79 16.33 -10.43
N MET A 36 -28.91 15.94 -9.50
CA MET A 36 -27.82 14.99 -9.76
C MET A 36 -28.20 13.58 -9.30
N TYR A 37 -27.69 12.57 -10.00
CA TYR A 37 -27.78 11.19 -9.56
C TYR A 37 -26.69 10.88 -8.53
N CYS A 38 -27.14 10.43 -7.36
CA CYS A 38 -26.27 10.05 -6.28
C CYS A 38 -26.48 8.59 -5.88
N TYR A 39 -25.38 7.88 -5.66
CA TYR A 39 -25.38 6.52 -5.16
C TYR A 39 -24.27 6.37 -4.12
N LYS A 40 -24.59 5.82 -2.95
CA LYS A 40 -23.65 5.68 -1.81
C LYS A 40 -22.91 6.98 -1.44
N LYS A 41 -23.62 8.12 -1.44
CA LYS A 41 -23.07 9.47 -1.17
C LYS A 41 -22.02 9.94 -2.21
N ILE A 42 -21.88 9.25 -3.34
CA ILE A 42 -21.07 9.68 -4.48
C ILE A 42 -21.97 10.35 -5.51
N ASN A 43 -21.56 11.53 -5.97
CA ASN A 43 -22.20 12.24 -7.06
C ASN A 43 -21.69 11.72 -8.42
N PHE A 44 -22.63 11.24 -9.25
CA PHE A 44 -22.36 10.71 -10.60
C PHE A 44 -22.70 11.70 -11.73
N GLY A 45 -23.10 12.93 -11.39
CA GLY A 45 -23.56 13.96 -12.33
C GLY A 45 -25.05 13.82 -12.62
N ALA A 46 -25.53 14.46 -13.70
CA ALA A 46 -26.92 14.37 -14.10
C ALA A 46 -27.33 12.93 -14.45
N SER A 47 -28.52 12.50 -14.03
CA SER A 47 -29.06 11.19 -14.43
C SER A 47 -29.27 11.16 -15.95
N LYS A 48 -28.78 10.10 -16.61
CA LYS A 48 -29.04 9.82 -18.02
C LYS A 48 -30.16 8.79 -18.23
N GLY A 49 -31.00 8.60 -17.20
CA GLY A 49 -32.12 7.65 -17.19
C GLY A 49 -31.82 6.36 -16.44
N LYS A 50 -32.87 5.52 -16.29
CA LYS A 50 -32.85 4.32 -15.43
C LYS A 50 -31.72 3.34 -15.77
N SER A 51 -31.38 3.21 -17.05
CA SER A 51 -30.32 2.32 -17.50
C SER A 51 -28.94 2.76 -17.02
N PHE A 52 -28.66 4.07 -17.08
CA PHE A 52 -27.43 4.64 -16.52
C PHE A 52 -27.35 4.42 -15.02
N GLU A 53 -28.44 4.67 -14.30
CA GLU A 53 -28.50 4.48 -12.85
C GLU A 53 -28.26 3.01 -12.45
N GLN A 54 -28.83 2.07 -13.22
CA GLN A 54 -28.59 0.64 -13.05
C GLN A 54 -27.14 0.28 -13.31
N GLY A 55 -26.57 0.78 -14.41
CA GLY A 55 -25.15 0.66 -14.71
C GLY A 55 -24.29 1.13 -13.55
N VAL A 56 -24.55 2.33 -12.99
CA VAL A 56 -23.81 2.84 -11.83
C VAL A 56 -23.89 1.90 -10.62
N ARG A 57 -25.09 1.39 -10.28
CA ARG A 57 -25.25 0.47 -9.15
C ARG A 57 -24.42 -0.81 -9.33
N ASP A 58 -24.48 -1.39 -10.53
CA ASP A 58 -23.78 -2.61 -10.88
C ASP A 58 -22.26 -2.41 -10.97
N GLY A 59 -21.84 -1.27 -11.52
CA GLY A 59 -20.44 -0.85 -11.54
C GLY A 59 -19.90 -0.70 -10.12
N CYS A 60 -20.65 -0.06 -9.23
CA CYS A 60 -20.24 0.12 -7.84
C CYS A 60 -20.12 -1.18 -7.06
N LYS A 61 -21.08 -2.10 -7.19
CA LYS A 61 -20.96 -3.45 -6.61
C LYS A 61 -19.69 -4.16 -7.10
N THR A 62 -19.36 -4.00 -8.39
CA THR A 62 -18.14 -4.54 -8.97
C THR A 62 -16.89 -3.89 -8.38
N GLY A 63 -16.92 -2.57 -8.16
CA GLY A 63 -15.84 -1.83 -7.51
C GLY A 63 -15.61 -2.25 -6.06
N GLU A 64 -16.63 -2.83 -5.42
CA GLU A 64 -16.61 -3.37 -4.06
C GLU A 64 -16.22 -4.86 -4.00
N GLY A 65 -15.87 -5.47 -5.14
CA GLY A 65 -15.45 -6.86 -5.22
C GLY A 65 -16.54 -7.85 -5.64
N VAL A 66 -17.80 -7.41 -5.82
CA VAL A 66 -18.89 -8.27 -6.31
C VAL A 66 -19.16 -7.98 -7.77
N PHE A 67 -18.61 -8.80 -8.68
CA PHE A 67 -18.80 -8.60 -10.11
C PHE A 67 -20.27 -8.76 -10.53
N THR A 68 -20.90 -7.67 -10.96
CA THR A 68 -22.32 -7.65 -11.34
C THR A 68 -22.56 -6.95 -12.68
N LYS A 69 -21.73 -7.20 -13.69
CA LYS A 69 -21.93 -6.63 -15.03
C LYS A 69 -22.99 -7.41 -15.82
N ASP A 70 -24.05 -6.73 -16.24
CA ASP A 70 -24.98 -7.28 -17.24
C ASP A 70 -24.35 -7.17 -18.64
N TYR A 71 -23.92 -8.33 -19.16
CA TYR A 71 -23.30 -8.41 -20.47
C TYR A 71 -24.24 -8.02 -21.61
N TYR A 72 -25.52 -8.37 -21.51
CA TYR A 72 -26.53 -8.03 -22.52
C TYR A 72 -26.68 -6.52 -22.62
N SER A 73 -26.91 -5.86 -21.48
CA SER A 73 -27.10 -4.41 -21.42
C SER A 73 -25.81 -3.67 -21.77
N SER A 74 -24.65 -4.19 -21.37
CA SER A 74 -23.36 -3.56 -21.69
C SER A 74 -23.00 -3.53 -23.18
N GLY A 75 -23.58 -4.42 -24.00
CA GLY A 75 -23.36 -4.44 -25.45
C GLY A 75 -24.39 -3.66 -26.25
N ARG A 76 -25.54 -3.32 -25.67
CA ARG A 76 -26.69 -2.72 -26.40
C ARG A 76 -27.08 -1.35 -25.90
N ASP A 77 -26.82 -1.05 -24.64
CA ASP A 77 -27.21 0.19 -24.00
C ASP A 77 -25.97 0.96 -23.55
N LYS A 78 -25.68 2.03 -24.31
CA LYS A 78 -24.56 2.92 -24.02
C LYS A 78 -24.70 3.59 -22.65
N ASN A 79 -25.92 3.91 -22.21
CA ASN A 79 -26.14 4.53 -20.91
C ASN A 79 -25.80 3.56 -19.77
N TYR A 80 -26.21 2.29 -19.90
CA TYR A 80 -25.79 1.25 -18.97
C TYR A 80 -24.26 1.14 -18.90
N GLN A 81 -23.60 1.05 -20.07
CA GLN A 81 -22.16 0.91 -20.16
C GLN A 81 -21.42 2.10 -19.53
N ASP A 82 -21.82 3.33 -19.87
CA ASP A 82 -21.25 4.56 -19.30
C ASP A 82 -21.45 4.58 -17.77
N GLY A 83 -22.65 4.22 -17.30
CA GLY A 83 -22.97 4.13 -15.88
C GLY A 83 -22.11 3.10 -15.16
N TRP A 84 -21.94 1.91 -15.73
CA TRP A 84 -21.14 0.83 -15.16
C TRP A 84 -19.66 1.20 -15.02
N ILE A 85 -19.06 1.78 -16.07
CA ILE A 85 -17.67 2.22 -16.04
C ILE A 85 -17.46 3.29 -14.96
N LEU A 86 -18.36 4.29 -14.92
CA LEU A 86 -18.27 5.38 -13.96
C LEU A 86 -18.49 4.90 -12.51
N GLY A 87 -19.48 4.04 -12.30
CA GLY A 87 -19.76 3.36 -11.03
C GLY A 87 -18.54 2.59 -10.52
N HIS A 88 -18.00 1.71 -11.36
CA HIS A 88 -16.81 0.90 -11.03
C HIS A 88 -15.61 1.78 -10.68
N SER A 89 -15.33 2.82 -11.47
CA SER A 89 -14.19 3.69 -11.25
C SER A 89 -14.30 4.50 -9.95
N LYS A 90 -15.48 5.11 -9.67
CA LYS A 90 -15.66 5.97 -8.50
C LYS A 90 -15.84 5.19 -7.20
N CYS A 91 -16.58 4.08 -7.22
CA CYS A 91 -16.82 3.29 -6.02
C CYS A 91 -15.62 2.42 -5.62
N LYS A 92 -14.77 2.01 -6.57
CA LYS A 92 -13.49 1.34 -6.26
C LYS A 92 -12.59 2.19 -5.36
N GLN A 93 -12.63 3.51 -5.52
CA GLN A 93 -11.82 4.44 -4.72
C GLN A 93 -12.41 4.71 -3.33
N GLN A 94 -13.65 4.28 -3.07
CA GLN A 94 -14.35 4.50 -1.81
C GLN A 94 -14.47 3.26 -0.93
N LEU A 95 -13.98 2.11 -1.39
CA LEU A 95 -13.60 1.09 -0.42
C LEU A 95 -12.65 1.79 0.56
N PRO A 96 -12.99 1.89 1.86
CA PRO A 96 -11.98 2.28 2.85
C PRO A 96 -10.84 1.34 2.56
N ASN A 97 -9.66 1.89 2.21
CA ASN A 97 -8.55 1.13 1.67
C ASN A 97 -8.60 -0.25 2.29
N GLU A 98 -8.73 -1.31 1.50
CA GLU A 98 -8.67 -2.67 2.05
C GLU A 98 -7.33 -2.85 2.83
N GLY A 99 -6.36 -1.96 2.56
CA GLY A 99 -5.23 -1.61 3.41
C GLY A 99 -5.55 -1.20 4.85
N THR A 100 -6.65 -0.58 5.25
CA THR A 100 -6.90 -0.35 6.70
C THR A 100 -7.05 -1.66 7.48
N ALA A 101 -7.72 -2.68 6.93
CA ALA A 101 -7.80 -3.99 7.57
C ALA A 101 -6.54 -4.85 7.34
N GLN A 102 -6.00 -4.88 6.11
CA GLN A 102 -4.78 -5.62 5.80
C GLN A 102 -3.50 -4.97 6.34
N ASP A 103 -3.40 -3.65 6.35
CA ASP A 103 -2.30 -2.89 6.97
C ASP A 103 -2.41 -2.93 8.49
N GLU A 104 -3.60 -3.04 9.09
CA GLU A 104 -3.73 -3.30 10.54
C GLU A 104 -3.27 -4.73 10.88
N ILE A 105 -3.67 -5.73 10.08
CA ILE A 105 -3.15 -7.11 10.21
C ILE A 105 -1.64 -7.15 9.98
N HIS A 106 -1.12 -6.45 8.97
CA HIS A 106 0.31 -6.41 8.64
C HIS A 106 1.12 -5.63 9.66
N SER A 107 0.57 -4.56 10.22
CA SER A 107 1.16 -3.79 11.32
C SER A 107 1.21 -4.63 12.60
N ARG A 108 0.15 -5.39 12.89
CA ARG A 108 0.12 -6.33 14.02
C ARG A 108 1.19 -7.43 13.86
N LYS A 109 1.32 -8.02 12.67
CA LYS A 109 2.36 -9.01 12.38
C LYS A 109 3.78 -8.43 12.49
N ARG A 110 4.01 -7.19 12.06
CA ARG A 110 5.31 -6.50 12.28
C ARG A 110 5.58 -6.30 13.77
N ALA A 111 4.59 -5.88 14.55
CA ALA A 111 4.75 -5.71 16.00
C ALA A 111 5.08 -7.04 16.68
N GLU A 112 4.40 -8.13 16.32
CA GLU A 112 4.69 -9.48 16.84
C GLU A 112 6.10 -9.94 16.49
N TYR A 113 6.56 -9.71 15.24
CA TYR A 113 7.93 -10.02 14.84
C TYR A 113 8.97 -9.23 15.66
N GLN A 114 8.74 -7.93 15.89
CA GLN A 114 9.62 -7.11 16.71
C GLN A 114 9.69 -7.61 18.15
N ILE A 115 8.55 -8.02 18.73
CA ILE A 115 8.51 -8.61 20.08
C ILE A 115 9.30 -9.92 20.13
N GLN A 116 9.21 -10.77 19.10
CA GLN A 116 10.00 -12.01 19.02
C GLN A 116 11.50 -11.73 18.96
N GLN A 117 11.93 -10.76 18.16
CA GLN A 117 13.35 -10.37 18.07
C GLN A 117 13.87 -9.85 19.41
N MET A 118 13.10 -9.05 20.13
CA MET A 118 13.48 -8.58 21.47
C MET A 118 13.62 -9.73 22.47
N ARG A 119 12.74 -10.74 22.42
CA ARG A 119 12.85 -11.93 23.28
C ARG A 119 14.12 -12.74 23.00
N LEU A 120 14.43 -12.96 21.72
CA LEU A 120 15.65 -13.69 21.33
C LEU A 120 16.92 -12.96 21.80
N GLN A 121 16.93 -11.63 21.76
CA GLN A 121 18.05 -10.84 22.28
C GLN A 121 18.18 -10.99 23.80
N GLN A 122 17.06 -10.92 24.53
CA GLN A 122 17.06 -11.10 25.97
C GLN A 122 17.59 -12.47 26.38
N GLU A 123 17.15 -13.54 25.71
CA GLU A 123 17.61 -14.91 25.96
C GLU A 123 19.14 -15.06 25.76
N SER A 124 19.68 -14.44 24.70
CA SER A 124 21.12 -14.39 24.41
C SER A 124 21.91 -13.69 25.53
N ASP A 125 21.37 -12.60 26.07
CA ASP A 125 22.04 -11.84 27.12
C ASP A 125 21.98 -12.56 28.48
N THR A 126 20.86 -13.22 28.82
CA THR A 126 20.81 -14.12 30.00
C THR A 126 21.79 -15.29 29.91
N SER A 127 21.94 -15.90 28.72
CA SER A 127 22.90 -17.00 28.55
C SER A 127 24.36 -16.56 28.76
N LYS A 128 24.69 -15.31 28.42
CA LYS A 128 26.02 -14.75 28.71
C LYS A 128 26.22 -14.50 30.20
N GLU A 129 25.20 -14.04 30.91
CA GLU A 129 25.26 -13.84 32.36
C GLU A 129 25.45 -15.17 33.10
N GLU A 130 24.74 -16.24 32.72
CA GLU A 130 24.91 -17.57 33.32
C GLU A 130 26.35 -18.08 33.14
N ASN A 131 26.94 -17.95 31.93
CA ASN A 131 28.34 -18.32 31.70
C ASN A 131 29.34 -17.50 32.55
N ILE A 132 29.04 -16.25 32.89
CA ILE A 132 29.89 -15.43 33.76
C ILE A 132 29.78 -15.91 35.22
N VAL A 133 28.57 -16.25 35.68
CA VAL A 133 28.36 -16.74 37.05
C VAL A 133 29.06 -18.08 37.26
N ASP A 134 28.97 -19.01 36.30
CA ASP A 134 29.68 -20.29 36.36
C ASP A 134 31.21 -20.10 36.40
N ALA A 135 31.75 -19.18 35.57
CA ALA A 135 33.18 -18.87 35.58
C ALA A 135 33.68 -18.22 36.90
N ILE A 136 32.81 -17.53 37.64
CA ILE A 136 33.13 -16.97 38.96
C ILE A 136 33.07 -18.04 40.05
N MET A 137 32.15 -19.00 39.96
CA MET A 137 32.02 -20.10 40.92
C MET A 137 33.25 -21.02 40.91
N ASP A 138 33.83 -21.30 39.73
CA ASP A 138 35.01 -22.16 39.61
C ASP A 138 36.29 -21.54 40.16
N ASN A 139 36.42 -20.20 40.14
CA ASN A 139 37.62 -19.51 40.64
C ASN A 139 37.70 -19.38 42.18
N ASN A 140 36.62 -19.70 42.91
CA ASN A 140 36.59 -19.59 44.38
C ASN A 140 36.89 -20.91 45.11
N GLN A 141 37.12 -22.02 44.40
CA GLN A 141 37.41 -23.31 45.06
C GLN A 141 38.90 -23.51 45.45
N ASP A 142 39.82 -22.68 44.97
CA ASP A 142 41.27 -22.95 45.10
C ASP A 142 42.00 -22.12 46.18
N THR A 143 41.28 -21.35 47.01
CA THR A 143 41.89 -20.49 48.04
C THR A 143 41.83 -21.02 49.48
N THR A 144 41.42 -22.27 49.69
CA THR A 144 41.25 -22.83 51.05
C THR A 144 42.13 -24.05 51.34
N THR A 145 43.45 -23.97 51.12
CA THR A 145 44.41 -24.89 51.76
C THR A 145 45.81 -24.27 51.86
N GLN A 146 45.99 -23.35 52.81
CA GLN A 146 47.31 -23.06 53.37
C GLN A 146 47.19 -23.18 54.89
N ASP A 147 47.11 -24.43 55.35
CA ASP A 147 47.26 -24.71 56.77
C ASP A 147 48.75 -24.66 57.13
N PHE A 148 49.00 -23.80 58.10
CA PHE A 148 50.24 -23.54 58.80
C PHE A 148 50.84 -24.84 59.38
N GLU A 149 52.06 -25.18 58.99
CA GLU A 149 52.95 -25.99 59.81
C GLU A 149 53.93 -25.06 60.55
N TYR A 150 53.90 -25.15 61.88
CA TYR A 150 54.74 -24.46 62.86
C TYR A 150 55.88 -25.37 63.34
#